data_AF-A0A527GFL6-F1
#
_entry.id   AF-A0A527GFL6-F1
#
_cell.length_a   1.000
_cell.length_b   1.000
_cell.length_c   1.000
_cell.angle_alpha   90.00
_cell.angle_beta   90.00
_cell.angle_gamma   90.00
#
_symmetry.space_group_name_H-M   'P 1'
#
loop_
_entity.id
_entity.type
_entity.pdbx_description
1 polymer ?
#
loop_
_entity_poly.entity_id
_entity_poly.type
_entity_poly.pdbx_seq_one_letter_code
_entity_poly.pdbx_strand_id
1 'polypeptide(L)'
;AKGRYLGMDTELITPSEAKAMFPLMDETNFVGAMWDPVEGHLDPSGTTIAYSKAAKKLGAEIVLRNRVVELTQEVDGTWNVVTEQGTVKAEHVVNCGGLWAREIGRMVGVELPVLAMEHMYLLTEPMPEVEEFNKSTGREMIGVLDFKGEIYTRQERNGILLGTYEKACKPWSPVNTPWDFGHELLPPDLDRIAPSLEIGFKHFPGIEKAGIKQIINGPFTFALDGNPLVGPVQGLTN
;
A
#
# COMPACT_ATOMS: atom_id res chain seq x y z
N ALA A 1 -7.25 -9.82 22.25
CA ALA A 1 -8.68 -10.18 22.41
C ALA A 1 -9.38 -10.41 21.06
N LYS A 2 -9.42 -9.42 20.15
CA LYS A 2 -10.02 -9.58 18.81
C LYS A 2 -9.26 -10.54 17.87
N GLY A 3 -7.92 -10.43 17.78
CA GLY A 3 -7.13 -11.31 16.90
C GLY A 3 -7.33 -12.80 17.19
N ARG A 4 -7.16 -13.22 18.46
CA ARG A 4 -7.45 -14.61 18.89
C ARG A 4 -8.89 -15.04 18.68
N TYR A 5 -9.86 -14.13 18.85
CA TYR A 5 -11.26 -14.42 18.55
C TYR A 5 -11.48 -14.70 17.06
N LEU A 6 -10.72 -14.04 16.18
CA LEU A 6 -10.72 -14.26 14.74
C LEU A 6 -9.85 -15.46 14.31
N GLY A 7 -9.31 -16.23 15.25
CA GLY A 7 -8.45 -17.39 14.96
C GLY A 7 -7.03 -17.03 14.52
N MET A 8 -6.57 -15.81 14.80
CA MET A 8 -5.17 -15.41 14.53
C MET A 8 -4.25 -15.91 15.65
N ASP A 9 -3.14 -16.52 15.25
CA ASP A 9 -2.09 -17.04 16.15
C ASP A 9 -1.19 -15.93 16.67
N THR A 10 -1.76 -14.96 17.40
CA THR A 10 -1.00 -13.82 17.93
C THR A 10 -0.55 -14.00 19.38
N GLU A 11 0.70 -13.60 19.61
CA GLU A 11 1.38 -13.69 20.89
C GLU A 11 1.88 -12.32 21.35
N LEU A 12 1.88 -12.09 22.67
CA LEU A 12 2.56 -10.93 23.22
C LEU A 12 3.97 -11.35 23.58
N ILE A 13 4.95 -10.61 23.08
CA ILE A 13 6.37 -10.87 23.31
C ILE A 13 7.03 -9.67 23.97
N THR A 14 8.14 -9.91 24.63
CA THR A 14 8.99 -8.89 25.24
C THR A 14 9.73 -8.08 24.18
N PRO A 15 10.18 -6.85 24.51
CA PRO A 15 11.04 -6.07 23.62
C PRO A 15 12.33 -6.80 23.21
N SER A 16 12.90 -7.62 24.10
CA SER A 16 14.11 -8.39 23.82
C SER A 16 13.88 -9.55 22.86
N GLU A 17 12.73 -10.22 22.93
CA GLU A 17 12.33 -11.22 21.94
C GLU A 17 12.11 -10.56 20.56
N ALA A 18 11.46 -9.38 20.52
CA ALA A 18 11.31 -8.63 19.28
C ALA A 18 12.67 -8.22 18.69
N LYS A 19 13.59 -7.71 19.51
CA LYS A 19 14.95 -7.34 19.09
C LYS A 19 15.76 -8.54 18.59
N ALA A 20 15.58 -9.72 19.17
CA ALA A 20 16.23 -10.93 18.65
C ALA A 20 15.75 -11.28 17.22
N MET A 21 14.53 -10.88 16.84
CA MET A 21 13.98 -11.06 15.50
C MET A 21 14.25 -9.88 14.54
N PHE A 22 14.43 -8.68 15.09
CA PHE A 22 14.76 -7.46 14.35
C PHE A 22 15.87 -6.68 15.10
N PRO A 23 17.15 -7.05 14.96
CA PRO A 23 18.23 -6.52 15.79
C PRO A 23 18.59 -5.06 15.54
N LEU A 24 17.98 -4.42 14.53
CA LEU A 24 18.19 -3.01 14.22
C LEU A 24 17.42 -2.07 15.16
N MET A 25 16.53 -2.59 16.02
CA MET A 25 15.76 -1.81 16.98
C MET A 25 16.48 -1.58 18.32
N ASP A 26 16.18 -0.44 18.94
CA ASP A 26 16.45 -0.18 20.36
C ASP A 26 15.23 -0.52 21.21
N GLU A 27 15.28 -1.70 21.83
CA GLU A 27 14.25 -2.23 22.71
C GLU A 27 13.84 -1.32 23.88
N THR A 28 14.70 -0.37 24.29
CA THR A 28 14.39 0.53 25.42
C THR A 28 13.26 1.53 25.12
N ASN A 29 12.94 1.74 23.84
CA ASN A 29 11.83 2.58 23.40
C ASN A 29 10.48 1.87 23.45
N PHE A 30 10.44 0.56 23.73
CA PHE A 30 9.24 -0.28 23.63
C PHE A 30 8.92 -0.98 24.95
N VAL A 31 7.63 -1.14 25.24
CA VAL A 31 7.14 -1.85 26.44
C VAL A 31 6.78 -3.31 26.18
N GLY A 32 6.64 -3.70 24.91
CA GLY A 32 6.28 -5.03 24.44
C GLY A 32 5.89 -4.99 22.96
N ALA A 33 5.67 -6.16 22.37
CA ALA A 33 5.20 -6.28 21.00
C ALA A 33 4.11 -7.35 20.87
N MET A 34 3.28 -7.22 19.84
CA MET A 34 2.36 -8.27 19.40
C MET A 34 3.00 -8.94 18.18
N TRP A 35 3.24 -10.24 18.28
CA TRP A 35 3.82 -11.05 17.22
C TRP A 35 2.71 -11.80 16.47
N ASP A 36 2.78 -11.76 15.14
CA ASP A 36 1.96 -12.54 14.23
C ASP A 36 2.88 -13.36 13.30
N PRO A 37 2.91 -14.69 13.42
CA PRO A 37 3.82 -15.54 12.65
C PRO A 37 3.44 -15.67 11.17
N VAL A 38 2.24 -15.25 10.76
CA VAL A 38 1.79 -15.32 9.36
C VAL A 38 1.83 -13.95 8.65
N GLU A 39 2.18 -12.89 9.37
CA GLU A 39 2.40 -11.58 8.77
C GLU A 39 3.67 -11.58 7.89
N GLY A 40 3.69 -10.73 6.88
CA GLY A 40 4.81 -10.65 5.96
C GLY A 40 4.60 -9.57 4.91
N HIS A 41 5.28 -9.73 3.77
CA HIS A 41 5.11 -8.85 2.62
C HIS A 41 5.09 -9.68 1.33
N LEU A 42 4.68 -9.05 0.25
CA LEU A 42 4.67 -9.65 -1.09
C LEU A 42 5.19 -8.65 -2.12
N ASP A 43 5.57 -9.15 -3.29
CA ASP A 43 5.78 -8.31 -4.48
C ASP A 43 4.41 -8.02 -5.12
N PRO A 44 3.88 -6.78 -5.02
CA PRO A 44 2.56 -6.47 -5.55
C PRO A 44 2.49 -6.60 -7.07
N SER A 45 3.60 -6.31 -7.78
CA SER A 45 3.66 -6.45 -9.24
C SER A 45 3.63 -7.91 -9.65
N GLY A 46 4.46 -8.73 -9.03
CA GLY A 46 4.50 -10.18 -9.23
C GLY A 46 3.17 -10.85 -8.95
N THR A 47 2.54 -10.52 -7.82
CA THR A 47 1.21 -11.04 -7.45
C THR A 47 0.14 -10.63 -8.45
N THR A 48 0.12 -9.37 -8.88
CA THR A 48 -0.83 -8.89 -9.90
C THR A 48 -0.67 -9.63 -11.23
N ILE A 49 0.57 -9.82 -11.68
CA ILE A 49 0.86 -10.57 -12.90
C ILE A 49 0.43 -12.04 -12.75
N ALA A 50 0.68 -12.67 -11.60
CA ALA A 50 0.26 -14.05 -11.34
C ALA A 50 -1.26 -14.21 -11.41
N TYR A 51 -2.02 -13.32 -10.77
CA TYR A 51 -3.49 -13.32 -10.86
C TYR A 51 -3.98 -13.06 -12.28
N SER A 52 -3.37 -12.13 -13.02
CA SER A 52 -3.77 -11.85 -14.40
C SER A 52 -3.62 -13.08 -15.32
N LYS A 53 -2.56 -13.87 -15.12
CA LYS A 53 -2.34 -15.12 -15.86
C LYS A 53 -3.37 -16.18 -15.49
N ALA A 54 -3.67 -16.32 -14.19
CA ALA A 54 -4.68 -17.26 -13.72
C ALA A 54 -6.07 -16.91 -14.26
N ALA A 55 -6.46 -15.63 -14.22
CA ALA A 55 -7.74 -15.15 -14.76
C ALA A 55 -7.88 -15.45 -16.26
N LYS A 56 -6.83 -15.16 -17.06
CA LYS A 56 -6.81 -15.49 -18.50
C LYS A 56 -6.95 -16.99 -18.77
N LYS A 57 -6.28 -17.83 -17.97
CA LYS A 57 -6.40 -19.29 -18.07
C LYS A 57 -7.83 -19.78 -17.78
N LEU A 58 -8.57 -19.05 -16.95
CA LEU A 58 -9.97 -19.32 -16.62
C LEU A 58 -10.97 -18.62 -17.57
N GLY A 59 -10.49 -17.98 -18.64
CA GLY A 59 -11.33 -17.40 -19.69
C GLY A 59 -11.57 -15.89 -19.59
N ALA A 60 -10.95 -15.19 -18.63
CA ALA A 60 -11.06 -13.74 -18.56
C ALA A 60 -10.27 -13.07 -19.70
N GLU A 61 -10.84 -12.02 -20.29
CA GLU A 61 -10.15 -11.13 -21.21
C GLU A 61 -9.55 -9.95 -20.44
N ILE A 62 -8.31 -9.55 -20.77
CA ILE A 62 -7.66 -8.38 -20.17
C ILE A 62 -7.12 -7.52 -21.30
N VAL A 63 -7.75 -6.35 -21.48
CA VAL A 63 -7.37 -5.35 -22.47
C VAL A 63 -6.68 -4.19 -21.76
N LEU A 64 -5.37 -4.04 -21.99
CA LEU A 64 -4.56 -2.96 -21.42
C LEU A 64 -4.48 -1.78 -22.40
N ARG A 65 -4.16 -0.59 -21.88
CA ARG A 65 -4.06 0.66 -22.66
C ARG A 65 -5.36 0.97 -23.43
N ASN A 66 -6.48 0.73 -22.75
CA ASN A 66 -7.81 0.99 -23.27
C ASN A 66 -8.64 1.66 -22.17
N ARG A 67 -8.49 2.97 -22.04
CA ARG A 67 -9.14 3.71 -20.97
C ARG A 67 -10.64 3.80 -21.23
N VAL A 68 -11.44 3.67 -20.16
CA VAL A 68 -12.87 4.01 -20.17
C VAL A 68 -13.00 5.53 -20.21
N VAL A 69 -13.73 6.04 -21.21
CA VAL A 69 -13.92 7.49 -21.41
C VAL A 69 -15.34 7.94 -21.05
N GLU A 70 -16.30 7.01 -21.07
CA GLU A 70 -17.70 7.27 -20.72
C GLU A 70 -18.37 5.97 -20.23
N LEU A 71 -19.31 6.11 -19.30
CA LEU A 71 -20.18 5.04 -18.81
C LEU A 71 -21.63 5.49 -18.93
N THR A 72 -22.43 4.74 -19.68
CA THR A 72 -23.89 4.94 -19.75
C THR A 72 -24.62 3.64 -19.51
N GLN A 73 -25.87 3.73 -19.08
CA GLN A 73 -26.73 2.59 -18.85
C GLN A 73 -27.99 2.70 -19.70
N GLU A 74 -28.33 1.63 -20.41
CA GLU A 74 -29.55 1.49 -21.18
C GLU A 74 -30.76 1.32 -20.24
N VAL A 75 -31.97 1.52 -20.78
CA VAL A 75 -33.23 1.39 -20.01
C VAL A 75 -33.42 -0.02 -19.44
N ASP A 76 -32.87 -1.05 -20.10
CA ASP A 76 -32.94 -2.45 -19.64
C ASP A 76 -31.87 -2.82 -18.58
N GLY A 77 -31.01 -1.87 -18.20
CA GLY A 77 -29.95 -2.08 -17.21
C GLY A 77 -28.59 -2.46 -17.82
N THR A 78 -28.49 -2.68 -19.13
CA THR A 78 -27.21 -2.97 -19.79
C THR A 78 -26.27 -1.77 -19.71
N TRP A 79 -25.03 -1.99 -19.29
CA TRP A 79 -23.98 -0.98 -19.31
C TRP A 79 -23.31 -0.89 -20.67
N ASN A 80 -23.09 0.34 -21.14
CA ASN A 80 -22.18 0.67 -22.22
C ASN A 80 -20.90 1.25 -21.61
N VAL A 81 -19.83 0.45 -21.65
CA VAL A 81 -18.49 0.87 -21.26
C VAL A 81 -17.78 1.40 -22.50
N VAL A 82 -17.83 2.71 -22.71
CA VAL A 82 -17.19 3.35 -23.87
C VAL A 82 -15.71 3.52 -23.58
N THR A 83 -14.87 2.96 -24.44
CA THR A 83 -13.42 2.98 -24.29
C THR A 83 -12.76 3.60 -25.51
N GLU A 84 -11.47 3.90 -25.41
CA GLU A 84 -10.66 4.42 -26.52
C GLU A 84 -10.60 3.48 -27.73
N GLN A 85 -10.88 2.18 -27.55
CA GLN A 85 -10.86 1.15 -28.60
C GLN A 85 -12.26 0.62 -28.95
N GLY A 86 -13.33 1.29 -28.49
CA GLY A 86 -14.72 0.93 -28.79
C GLY A 86 -15.58 0.70 -27.55
N THR A 87 -16.82 0.31 -27.74
CA THR A 87 -17.78 0.12 -26.65
C THR A 87 -17.93 -1.36 -26.29
N VAL A 88 -17.81 -1.67 -25.00
CA VAL A 88 -18.10 -2.99 -24.44
C VAL A 88 -19.47 -2.94 -23.75
N LYS A 89 -20.35 -3.89 -24.09
CA LYS A 89 -21.62 -4.07 -23.38
C LYS A 89 -21.43 -5.04 -22.22
N ALA A 90 -21.91 -4.67 -21.04
CA ALA A 90 -21.78 -5.48 -19.83
C ALA A 90 -23.07 -5.51 -19.02
N GLU A 91 -23.37 -6.64 -18.38
CA GLU A 91 -24.47 -6.73 -17.42
C GLU A 91 -24.12 -6.05 -16.10
N HIS A 92 -22.84 -6.09 -15.70
CA HIS A 92 -22.30 -5.52 -14.47
C HIS A 92 -21.01 -4.75 -14.73
N VAL A 93 -20.80 -3.65 -13.99
CA VAL A 93 -19.55 -2.89 -14.01
C VAL A 93 -19.01 -2.74 -12.58
N VAL A 94 -17.75 -3.13 -12.37
CA VAL A 94 -17.05 -2.96 -11.09
C VAL A 94 -15.96 -1.91 -11.24
N ASN A 95 -16.05 -0.83 -10.46
CA ASN A 95 -15.04 0.22 -10.44
C ASN A 95 -13.84 -0.19 -9.56
N CYS A 96 -12.77 -0.63 -10.21
CA CYS A 96 -11.48 -0.92 -9.58
C CYS A 96 -10.40 0.13 -9.95
N GLY A 97 -10.80 1.39 -10.16
CA GLY A 97 -9.95 2.45 -10.72
C GLY A 97 -8.84 3.01 -9.81
N GLY A 98 -8.72 2.54 -8.57
CA GLY A 98 -7.68 2.99 -7.63
C GLY A 98 -7.71 4.52 -7.43
N LEU A 99 -6.63 5.20 -7.84
CA LEU A 99 -6.51 6.66 -7.79
C LEU A 99 -7.56 7.40 -8.64
N TRP A 100 -8.09 6.75 -9.68
CA TRP A 100 -9.11 7.29 -10.59
C TRP A 100 -10.52 6.82 -10.26
N ALA A 101 -10.73 6.12 -9.12
CA ALA A 101 -12.04 5.61 -8.77
C ALA A 101 -13.10 6.72 -8.73
N ARG A 102 -12.74 7.89 -8.20
CA ARG A 102 -13.61 9.08 -8.16
C ARG A 102 -13.95 9.61 -9.55
N GLU A 103 -12.97 9.72 -10.44
CA GLU A 103 -13.16 10.18 -11.82
C GLU A 103 -14.07 9.23 -12.60
N ILE A 104 -13.95 7.93 -12.38
CA ILE A 104 -14.87 6.92 -12.94
C ILE A 104 -16.27 7.07 -12.36
N GLY A 105 -16.41 7.27 -11.04
CA GLY A 105 -17.71 7.51 -10.40
C GLY A 105 -18.44 8.72 -10.99
N ARG A 106 -17.72 9.80 -11.28
CA ARG A 106 -18.29 11.01 -11.89
C ARG A 106 -18.86 10.78 -13.28
N MET A 107 -18.39 9.77 -14.03
CA MET A 107 -18.96 9.41 -15.34
C MET A 107 -20.45 9.03 -15.23
N VAL A 108 -20.88 8.55 -14.07
CA VAL A 108 -22.27 8.16 -13.77
C VAL A 108 -22.91 9.08 -12.73
N GLY A 109 -22.34 10.28 -12.52
CA GLY A 109 -22.88 11.28 -11.59
C GLY A 109 -22.68 10.96 -10.10
N VAL A 110 -21.78 10.04 -9.75
CA VAL A 110 -21.49 9.65 -8.36
C VAL A 110 -20.16 10.23 -7.90
N GLU A 111 -20.19 11.01 -6.83
CA GLU A 111 -18.97 11.48 -6.17
C GLU A 111 -18.54 10.46 -5.09
N LEU A 112 -17.57 9.60 -5.42
CA LEU A 112 -17.04 8.65 -4.43
C LEU A 112 -16.20 9.38 -3.37
N PRO A 113 -16.41 9.11 -2.07
CA PRO A 113 -15.73 9.80 -0.97
C PRO A 113 -14.30 9.27 -0.74
N VAL A 114 -13.48 9.31 -1.79
CA VAL A 114 -12.07 8.90 -1.76
C VAL A 114 -11.15 10.02 -2.21
N LEU A 115 -9.97 10.07 -1.60
CA LEU A 115 -8.94 11.05 -1.87
C LEU A 115 -7.57 10.39 -1.86
N ALA A 116 -6.74 10.73 -2.83
CA ALA A 116 -5.37 10.28 -2.86
C ALA A 116 -4.49 11.18 -1.96
N MET A 117 -3.57 10.55 -1.24
CA MET A 117 -2.62 11.22 -0.34
C MET A 117 -1.21 10.80 -0.73
N GLU A 118 -0.25 11.72 -0.63
CA GLU A 118 1.17 11.40 -0.77
C GLU A 118 1.64 10.51 0.38
N HIS A 119 2.47 9.51 0.07
CA HIS A 119 3.07 8.61 1.05
C HIS A 119 4.53 8.36 0.73
N MET A 120 5.39 8.42 1.75
CA MET A 120 6.82 8.22 1.56
C MET A 120 7.39 7.06 2.35
N TYR A 121 8.30 6.37 1.69
CA TYR A 121 9.21 5.43 2.33
C TYR A 121 10.59 5.46 1.67
N LEU A 122 11.59 5.08 2.45
CA LEU A 122 12.99 5.01 2.08
C LEU A 122 13.36 3.55 1.87
N LEU A 123 14.20 3.31 0.87
CA LEU A 123 14.92 2.06 0.69
C LEU A 123 16.39 2.32 0.96
N THR A 124 16.99 1.56 1.86
CA THR A 124 18.42 1.68 2.13
C THR A 124 19.25 0.96 1.06
N GLU A 125 20.54 1.29 1.03
CA GLU A 125 21.56 0.42 0.46
C GLU A 125 21.68 -0.90 1.24
N PRO A 126 22.34 -1.93 0.69
CA PRO A 126 22.66 -3.14 1.44
C PRO A 126 23.39 -2.84 2.74
N MET A 127 22.96 -3.50 3.82
CA MET A 127 23.47 -3.30 5.17
C MET A 127 24.18 -4.58 5.65
N PRO A 128 25.44 -4.50 6.12
CA PRO A 128 26.15 -5.66 6.66
C PRO A 128 25.40 -6.37 7.79
N GLU A 129 24.69 -5.62 8.63
CA GLU A 129 23.88 -6.13 9.73
C GLU A 129 22.74 -7.03 9.23
N VAL A 130 22.12 -6.68 8.09
CA VAL A 130 21.06 -7.47 7.46
C VAL A 130 21.64 -8.73 6.83
N GLU A 131 22.76 -8.63 6.12
CA GLU A 131 23.42 -9.78 5.51
C GLU A 131 23.89 -10.79 6.55
N GLU A 132 24.49 -10.32 7.65
CA GLU A 132 24.94 -11.20 8.74
C GLU A 132 23.77 -11.85 9.47
N PHE A 133 22.66 -11.14 9.68
CA PHE A 133 21.45 -11.74 10.24
C PHE A 133 20.90 -12.85 9.33
N ASN A 134 20.78 -12.59 8.03
CA ASN A 134 20.29 -13.57 7.06
C ASN A 134 21.18 -14.82 7.05
N LYS A 135 22.50 -14.63 7.06
CA LYS A 135 23.48 -15.72 7.04
C LYS A 135 23.49 -16.54 8.32
N SER A 136 23.40 -15.89 9.47
CA SER A 136 23.46 -16.55 10.79
C SER A 136 22.17 -17.26 11.16
N THR A 137 21.01 -16.73 10.74
CA THR A 137 19.69 -17.27 11.09
C THR A 137 19.06 -18.11 9.99
N GLY A 138 19.50 -17.96 8.73
CA GLY A 138 18.91 -18.61 7.57
C GLY A 138 17.54 -18.05 7.15
N ARG A 139 17.15 -16.87 7.66
CA ARG A 139 15.86 -16.21 7.38
C ARG A 139 16.00 -14.69 7.30
N GLU A 140 14.99 -14.03 6.75
CA GLU A 140 14.88 -12.57 6.74
C GLU A 140 14.49 -12.01 8.11
N MET A 141 14.90 -10.77 8.39
CA MET A 141 14.38 -9.98 9.49
C MET A 141 12.88 -9.76 9.31
N ILE A 142 12.14 -9.78 10.41
CA ILE A 142 10.69 -9.58 10.40
C ILE A 142 10.32 -8.13 10.03
N GLY A 143 9.08 -7.93 9.60
CA GLY A 143 8.49 -6.59 9.59
C GLY A 143 8.20 -6.10 11.01
N VAL A 144 8.32 -4.79 11.23
CA VAL A 144 7.98 -4.13 12.49
C VAL A 144 7.09 -2.92 12.22
N LEU A 145 6.01 -2.83 12.99
CA LEU A 145 5.11 -1.67 13.05
C LEU A 145 5.26 -0.98 14.41
N ASP A 146 5.80 0.22 14.42
CA ASP A 146 5.78 1.11 15.58
C ASP A 146 4.55 2.02 15.51
N PHE A 147 3.51 1.64 16.23
CA PHE A 147 2.25 2.39 16.30
C PHE A 147 2.40 3.79 16.90
N LYS A 148 3.36 4.02 17.81
CA LYS A 148 3.50 5.32 18.47
C LYS A 148 4.35 6.28 17.63
N GLY A 149 5.41 5.76 17.02
CA GLY A 149 6.21 6.51 16.06
C GLY A 149 5.50 6.70 14.72
N GLU A 150 4.45 5.92 14.45
CA GLU A 150 3.76 5.85 13.16
C GLU A 150 4.71 5.40 12.03
N ILE A 151 5.52 4.39 12.32
CA ILE A 151 6.61 3.89 11.45
C ILE A 151 6.37 2.43 11.13
N TYR A 152 6.66 2.06 9.90
CA TYR A 152 6.77 0.66 9.51
C TYR A 152 8.13 0.42 8.87
N THR A 153 8.72 -0.72 9.20
CA THR A 153 10.01 -1.14 8.63
C THR A 153 9.99 -2.63 8.32
N ARG A 154 10.68 -3.02 7.26
CA ARG A 154 10.88 -4.43 6.90
C ARG A 154 12.16 -4.59 6.11
N GLN A 155 12.64 -5.83 6.02
CA GLN A 155 13.71 -6.14 5.09
C GLN A 155 13.29 -5.91 3.64
N GLU A 156 14.20 -5.33 2.86
CA GLU A 156 14.12 -5.22 1.40
C GLU A 156 15.44 -5.71 0.81
N ARG A 157 15.45 -6.96 0.35
CA ARG A 157 16.68 -7.68 -0.05
C ARG A 157 17.70 -7.69 1.09
N ASN A 158 18.88 -7.09 0.89
CA ASN A 158 19.94 -6.98 1.89
C ASN A 158 19.91 -5.63 2.62
N GLY A 159 18.87 -4.83 2.43
CA GLY A 159 18.68 -3.56 3.13
C GLY A 159 17.33 -3.52 3.83
N ILE A 160 16.87 -2.31 4.12
CA ILE A 160 15.64 -2.04 4.85
C ILE A 160 14.76 -1.07 4.06
N LEU A 161 13.46 -1.32 4.09
CA LEU A 161 12.43 -0.34 3.79
C LEU A 161 12.00 0.31 5.11
N LEU A 162 12.00 1.64 5.19
CA LEU A 162 11.41 2.40 6.30
C LEU A 162 10.42 3.43 5.77
N GLY A 163 9.15 3.32 6.18
CA GLY A 163 8.11 4.29 5.86
C GLY A 163 7.49 4.89 7.10
N THR A 164 6.91 6.08 6.94
CA THR A 164 6.33 6.86 8.04
C THR A 164 4.93 7.32 7.67
N TYR A 165 4.05 7.46 8.66
CA TYR A 165 2.79 8.20 8.51
C TYR A 165 2.89 9.52 9.28
N GLU A 166 3.40 10.55 8.60
CA GLU A 166 3.59 11.86 9.19
C GLU A 166 2.28 12.62 9.43
N LYS A 167 2.26 13.45 10.48
CA LYS A 167 1.13 14.36 10.75
C LYS A 167 1.00 15.50 9.74
N ALA A 168 2.08 15.81 9.02
CA ALA A 168 2.09 16.81 7.94
C ALA A 168 1.52 16.21 6.64
N CYS A 169 0.28 15.72 6.71
CA CYS A 169 -0.37 15.00 5.63
C CYS A 169 -0.54 15.89 4.38
N LYS A 170 -0.39 15.31 3.19
CA LYS A 170 -0.45 16.05 1.93
C LYS A 170 -1.39 15.37 0.92
N PRO A 171 -2.57 15.95 0.66
CA PRO A 171 -3.44 15.49 -0.41
C PRO A 171 -2.77 15.60 -1.77
N TRP A 172 -2.92 14.58 -2.61
CA TRP A 172 -2.53 14.61 -4.01
C TRP A 172 -3.77 14.69 -4.89
N SER A 173 -3.73 15.60 -5.86
CA SER A 173 -4.82 15.87 -6.80
C SER A 173 -6.24 15.86 -6.18
N PRO A 174 -6.55 16.84 -5.30
CA PRO A 174 -7.78 16.81 -4.52
C PRO A 174 -9.05 16.92 -5.35
N VAL A 175 -8.96 17.43 -6.58
CA VAL A 175 -10.12 17.65 -7.45
C VAL A 175 -10.15 16.68 -8.62
N ASN A 176 -9.09 16.59 -9.44
CA ASN A 176 -9.09 15.81 -10.68
C ASN A 176 -7.77 15.06 -10.89
N THR A 177 -7.79 13.74 -10.77
CA THR A 177 -6.60 12.91 -11.00
C THR A 177 -6.16 12.96 -12.47
N PRO A 178 -4.91 13.34 -12.78
CA PRO A 178 -4.41 13.36 -14.15
C PRO A 178 -4.39 11.95 -14.77
N TRP A 179 -4.87 11.82 -16.01
CA TRP A 179 -4.99 10.52 -16.71
C TRP A 179 -3.69 10.02 -17.33
N ASP A 180 -2.69 10.90 -17.46
CA ASP A 180 -1.34 10.61 -17.94
C ASP A 180 -0.38 10.17 -16.83
N PHE A 181 -0.79 10.27 -15.56
CA PHE A 181 -0.06 9.70 -14.44
C PHE A 181 -0.19 8.17 -14.43
N GLY A 182 0.90 7.47 -14.12
CA GLY A 182 0.91 5.99 -14.17
C GLY A 182 2.08 5.38 -13.42
N HIS A 183 3.17 5.04 -14.13
CA HIS A 183 4.38 4.44 -13.54
C HIS A 183 5.33 5.47 -12.90
N GLU A 184 4.81 6.66 -12.61
CA GLU A 184 5.59 7.79 -12.09
C GLU A 184 5.51 7.83 -10.57
N LEU A 185 6.54 8.42 -9.96
CA LEU A 185 6.55 8.79 -8.55
C LEU A 185 6.50 10.31 -8.45
N LEU A 186 5.96 10.79 -7.33
CA LEU A 186 5.97 12.20 -7.01
C LEU A 186 7.38 12.63 -6.57
N PRO A 187 7.73 13.91 -6.70
CA PRO A 187 8.97 14.43 -6.13
C PRO A 187 9.03 14.15 -4.61
N PRO A 188 10.15 13.60 -4.10
CA PRO A 188 10.34 13.44 -2.66
C PRO A 188 10.30 14.77 -1.90
N ASP A 189 9.78 14.74 -0.67
CA ASP A 189 9.70 15.88 0.24
C ASP A 189 10.21 15.46 1.63
N LEU A 190 11.53 15.31 1.74
CA LEU A 190 12.17 14.79 2.96
C LEU A 190 11.98 15.71 4.17
N ASP A 191 11.97 17.03 3.96
CA ASP A 191 11.80 18.00 5.04
C ASP A 191 10.46 17.80 5.76
N ARG A 192 9.42 17.44 5.01
CA ARG A 192 8.08 17.14 5.55
C ARG A 192 8.04 15.92 6.46
N ILE A 193 8.84 14.89 6.14
CA ILE A 193 8.87 13.64 6.92
C ILE A 193 10.04 13.54 7.90
N ALA A 194 10.99 14.48 7.85
CA ALA A 194 12.19 14.47 8.69
C ALA A 194 11.89 14.30 10.20
N PRO A 195 10.89 14.97 10.80
CA PRO A 195 10.56 14.75 12.21
C PRO A 195 10.13 13.30 12.52
N SER A 196 9.45 12.63 11.57
CA SER A 196 9.05 11.23 11.72
C SER A 196 10.22 10.29 11.52
N LEU A 197 11.13 10.61 10.59
CA LEU A 197 12.37 9.87 10.37
C LEU A 197 13.31 9.95 11.58
N GLU A 198 13.40 11.11 12.26
CA GLU A 198 14.18 11.25 13.50
C GLU A 198 13.71 10.30 14.59
N ILE A 199 12.39 10.13 14.75
CA ILE A 199 11.81 9.12 15.64
C ILE A 199 12.20 7.72 15.18
N GLY A 200 12.13 7.46 13.87
CA GLY A 200 12.53 6.19 13.27
C GLY A 200 13.97 5.82 13.55
N PHE A 201 14.90 6.74 13.36
CA PHE A 201 16.32 6.51 13.62
C PHE A 201 16.59 6.35 15.12
N LYS A 202 15.86 7.05 15.99
CA LYS A 202 15.96 6.84 17.44
C LYS A 202 15.49 5.44 17.84
N HIS A 203 14.37 4.97 17.29
CA HIS A 203 13.79 3.67 17.66
C HIS A 203 14.49 2.49 16.95
N PHE A 204 15.06 2.75 15.77
CA PHE A 204 15.73 1.77 14.92
C PHE A 204 17.14 2.27 14.53
N PRO A 205 18.05 2.44 15.50
CA PRO A 205 19.37 3.05 15.26
C PRO A 205 20.26 2.23 14.33
N GLY A 206 19.96 0.93 14.12
CA GLY A 206 20.65 0.14 13.11
C GLY A 206 20.47 0.68 11.68
N ILE A 207 19.38 1.41 11.43
CA ILE A 207 19.05 1.97 10.11
C ILE A 207 19.67 3.37 9.92
N GLU A 208 19.93 4.12 11.00
CA GLU A 208 20.37 5.53 10.97
C GLU A 208 21.61 5.77 10.10
N LYS A 209 22.55 4.82 10.09
CA LYS A 209 23.83 4.94 9.38
C LYS A 209 23.78 4.44 7.93
N ALA A 210 22.66 3.86 7.50
CA ALA A 210 22.55 3.28 6.18
C ALA A 210 22.42 4.37 5.11
N GLY A 211 23.07 4.17 3.97
CA GLY A 211 22.85 5.00 2.79
C GLY A 211 21.41 4.84 2.28
N ILE A 212 20.80 5.92 1.79
CA ILE A 212 19.49 5.86 1.14
C ILE A 212 19.70 5.56 -0.34
N LYS A 213 19.24 4.38 -0.78
CA LYS A 213 19.29 3.98 -2.18
C LYS A 213 18.20 4.66 -3.01
N GLN A 214 16.99 4.75 -2.47
CA GLN A 214 15.84 5.31 -3.17
C GLN A 214 14.82 5.86 -2.18
N ILE A 215 14.17 6.95 -2.59
CA ILE A 215 13.01 7.52 -1.90
C ILE A 215 11.81 7.31 -2.80
N ILE A 216 10.76 6.73 -2.24
CA ILE A 216 9.48 6.54 -2.94
C ILE A 216 8.51 7.56 -2.37
N ASN A 217 7.95 8.42 -3.23
CA ASN A 217 6.78 9.22 -2.91
C ASN A 217 5.65 8.81 -3.87
N GLY A 218 4.71 8.02 -3.37
CA GLY A 218 3.59 7.49 -4.16
C GLY A 218 2.25 7.96 -3.62
N PRO A 219 1.32 8.38 -4.49
CA PRO A 219 -0.04 8.63 -4.05
C PRO A 219 -0.79 7.31 -3.85
N PHE A 220 -1.63 7.24 -2.82
CA PHE A 220 -2.56 6.12 -2.63
C PHE A 220 -3.88 6.58 -2.03
N THR A 221 -4.93 5.78 -2.23
CA THR A 221 -6.32 6.18 -2.02
C THR A 221 -6.79 5.93 -0.59
N PHE A 222 -7.36 6.95 0.04
CA PHE A 222 -8.05 6.86 1.33
C PHE A 222 -9.54 7.16 1.17
N ALA A 223 -10.39 6.43 1.91
CA ALA A 223 -11.73 6.89 2.24
C ALA A 223 -11.72 7.68 3.56
N LEU A 224 -12.80 8.41 3.84
CA LEU A 224 -12.91 9.29 5.02
C LEU A 224 -12.73 8.58 6.36
N ASP A 225 -13.10 7.30 6.45
CA ASP A 225 -12.98 6.47 7.66
C ASP A 225 -11.78 5.51 7.60
N GLY A 226 -10.97 5.58 6.54
CA GLY A 226 -9.83 4.70 6.30
C GLY A 226 -10.18 3.29 5.76
N ASN A 227 -11.46 2.95 5.62
CA ASN A 227 -11.87 1.65 5.07
C ASN A 227 -11.91 1.67 3.54
N PRO A 228 -11.82 0.50 2.87
CA PRO A 228 -12.07 0.43 1.43
C PRO A 228 -13.56 0.64 1.13
N LEU A 229 -13.86 1.20 -0.04
CA LEU A 229 -15.22 1.25 -0.57
C LEU A 229 -15.52 -0.04 -1.35
N VAL A 230 -16.28 -0.96 -0.74
CA VAL A 230 -16.61 -2.26 -1.34
C VAL A 230 -18.11 -2.51 -1.25
N GLY A 231 -18.76 -2.66 -2.40
CA GLY A 231 -20.17 -3.02 -2.48
C GLY A 231 -20.89 -2.40 -3.68
N PRO A 232 -22.18 -2.71 -3.84
CA PRO A 232 -23.02 -2.09 -4.85
C PRO A 232 -23.21 -0.60 -4.57
N VAL A 233 -23.32 0.20 -5.64
CA VAL A 233 -23.57 1.63 -5.54
C VAL A 233 -25.07 1.88 -5.45
N GLN A 234 -25.53 2.47 -4.36
CA GLN A 234 -26.95 2.78 -4.16
C GLN A 234 -27.45 3.74 -5.26
N GLY A 235 -28.61 3.42 -5.84
CA GLY A 235 -29.24 4.24 -6.88
C GLY A 235 -28.80 3.91 -8.30
N LEU A 236 -27.79 3.04 -8.46
CA LEU A 236 -27.42 2.43 -9.73
C LEU A 236 -27.78 0.94 -9.71
N THR A 237 -28.01 0.37 -10.88
CA THR A 237 -28.19 -1.07 -11.05
C THR A 237 -26.94 -1.68 -11.63
N ASN A 238 -26.50 -2.80 -11.04
CA ASN A 238 -25.35 -3.59 -11.49
C ASN A 238 -24.06 -2.77 -11.64
#